data_AF-A0A924SXA5-F1
#
_entry.id   AF-A0A924SXA5-F1
#
_cell.length_a   1.000
_cell.length_b   1.000
_cell.length_c   1.000
_cell.angle_alpha   90.00
_cell.angle_beta   90.00
_cell.angle_gamma   90.00
#
_symmetry.space_group_name_H-M   'P 1'
#
loop_
_entity.id
_entity.type
_entity.pdbx_description
1 polymer ?
#
loop_
_entity_poly.entity_id
_entity_poly.type
_entity_poly.pdbx_seq_one_letter_code
_entity_poly.pdbx_strand_id
1 'polypeptide(L)' 'ASFLGLRGIVVKSHGGADSFSFLHAIETAIEESRSGVLRRITEQLEIEHIQSHQTAQTMSTNTETA' A
#
# COMPACT_ATOMS: atom_id res chain seq x y z
N ALA A 1 5.00 6.19 -10.88
CA ALA A 1 3.56 6.02 -10.57
C ALA A 1 3.41 4.73 -9.78
N SER A 2 2.67 4.74 -8.68
CA SER A 2 2.46 3.57 -7.82
C SER A 2 1.01 3.08 -7.94
N PHE A 3 0.82 1.78 -8.11
CA PHE A 3 -0.50 1.16 -8.24
C PHE A 3 -0.96 0.66 -6.87
N LEU A 4 -1.91 1.37 -6.26
CA LEU A 4 -2.50 0.99 -4.98
C LEU A 4 -3.70 0.05 -5.19
N GLY A 5 -3.97 -0.82 -4.21
CA GLY A 5 -5.10 -1.77 -4.24
C GLY A 5 -4.80 -3.11 -4.90
N LEU A 6 -3.56 -3.35 -5.33
CA LEU A 6 -3.12 -4.63 -5.87
C LEU A 6 -2.46 -5.49 -4.78
N ARG A 7 -2.53 -6.82 -4.93
CA ARG A 7 -1.96 -7.80 -3.99
C ARG A 7 -0.48 -8.12 -4.28
N GLY A 8 0.25 -7.21 -4.94
CA GLY A 8 1.60 -7.44 -5.41
C GLY A 8 2.32 -6.17 -5.89
N ILE A 9 3.61 -6.31 -6.18
CA ILE A 9 4.44 -5.24 -6.75
C ILE A 9 4.20 -5.15 -8.25
N VAL A 10 3.95 -3.95 -8.75
CA VAL A 10 3.82 -3.68 -10.19
C VAL A 10 4.82 -2.63 -10.61
N VAL A 11 5.72 -3.02 -11.52
CA VAL A 11 6.65 -2.12 -12.18
C VAL A 11 6.23 -1.97 -13.63
N LYS A 12 6.06 -0.73 -14.09
CA LYS A 12 5.72 -0.39 -15.47
C LYS A 12 6.91 0.32 -16.12
N SER A 13 7.26 -0.11 -17.33
CA SER A 13 8.16 0.64 -18.21
C SER A 13 7.40 1.65 -19.10
N HIS A 14 8.14 2.62 -19.64
CA HIS A 14 7.63 3.52 -20.70
C HIS A 14 7.53 2.82 -22.06
N GLY A 15 6.72 3.37 -22.97
CA GLY A 15 6.60 2.86 -24.34
C GLY A 15 7.91 3.05 -25.10
N GLY A 16 8.37 2.01 -25.79
CA GLY A 16 9.69 2.00 -26.44
C GLY A 16 10.84 1.48 -25.56
N ALA A 17 10.53 0.85 -24.41
CA ALA A 17 11.54 0.23 -23.55
C ALA A 17 12.33 -0.86 -24.30
N ASP A 18 13.65 -0.79 -24.18
CA ASP A 18 14.60 -1.77 -24.69
C ASP A 18 15.02 -2.77 -23.60
N SER A 19 15.90 -3.70 -23.95
CA SER A 19 16.38 -4.75 -23.05
C SER A 19 17.00 -4.20 -21.76
N PHE A 20 17.71 -3.07 -21.84
CA PHE A 20 18.31 -2.42 -20.67
C PHE A 20 17.24 -1.83 -19.74
N SER A 21 16.23 -1.19 -20.31
CA SER A 21 15.08 -0.68 -19.56
C SER A 21 14.31 -1.81 -18.85
N PHE A 22 14.16 -2.98 -19.50
CA PHE A 22 13.53 -4.13 -18.88
C PHE A 22 14.37 -4.76 -17.76
N LEU A 23 15.69 -4.82 -17.91
CA LEU A 23 16.59 -5.29 -16.85
C LEU A 23 16.37 -4.47 -15.58
N HIS A 24 16.41 -3.15 -15.67
CA HIS A 24 16.19 -2.28 -14.52
C HIS A 24 14.78 -2.39 -13.93
N ALA A 25 13.75 -2.57 -14.76
CA ALA A 25 12.40 -2.80 -14.28
C ALA A 25 12.30 -4.10 -13.46
N ILE A 26 13.00 -5.16 -13.88
CA ILE A 26 13.05 -6.44 -13.16
C ILE A 26 13.85 -6.30 -11.86
N GLU A 27 15.02 -5.66 -11.90
CA GLU A 27 15.83 -5.41 -10.70
C GLU A 27 15.05 -4.62 -9.64
N THR A 28 14.35 -3.57 -10.08
CA THR A 28 13.47 -2.76 -9.23
C THR A 28 12.36 -3.62 -8.62
N ALA A 29 11.72 -4.49 -9.41
CA ALA A 29 10.68 -5.37 -8.91
C ALA A 29 11.20 -6.35 -7.84
N ILE A 30 12.42 -6.87 -8.02
CA ILE A 30 13.09 -7.76 -7.05
C ILE A 30 13.39 -7.00 -5.76
N GLU A 31 13.95 -5.80 -5.86
CA GLU A 31 14.28 -4.98 -4.70
C GLU A 31 13.03 -4.61 -3.90
N GLU A 32 11.97 -4.15 -4.56
CA GLU A 32 10.70 -3.81 -3.90
C GLU A 32 9.98 -5.02 -3.31
N SER A 33 10.07 -6.17 -3.97
CA SER A 33 9.56 -7.42 -3.40
C SER A 33 10.30 -7.81 -2.11
N ARG A 34 11.58 -7.47 -1.99
CA ARG A 34 12.40 -7.75 -0.79
C ARG A 34 12.26 -6.68 0.27
N SER A 35 11.99 -5.44 -0.12
CA SER A 35 11.90 -4.30 0.79
C SER A 35 10.78 -4.46 1.82
N GLY A 36 9.75 -5.28 1.53
CA GLY A 36 8.61 -5.51 2.40
C GLY A 36 7.59 -4.38 2.37
N VAL A 37 7.64 -3.50 1.36
CA VAL A 37 6.76 -2.31 1.26
C VAL A 37 5.28 -2.71 1.24
N LEU A 38 4.92 -3.80 0.56
CA LEU A 38 3.54 -4.28 0.49
C LEU A 38 3.01 -4.66 1.88
N ARG A 39 3.84 -5.33 2.69
CA ARG A 39 3.48 -5.68 4.07
C ARG A 39 3.25 -4.43 4.91
N ARG A 40 4.19 -3.48 4.88
CA ARG A 40 4.08 -2.22 5.62
C ARG A 40 2.84 -1.41 5.26
N ILE A 41 2.51 -1.32 3.96
CA ILE A 41 1.30 -0.63 3.49
C ILE A 41 0.05 -1.34 4.01
N THR A 42 0.03 -2.68 3.98
CA THR A 42 -1.11 -3.47 4.49
C THR A 42 -1.29 -3.27 5.99
N GLU A 43 -0.22 -3.38 6.77
CA GLU A 43 -0.24 -3.16 8.23
C GLU A 43 -0.71 -1.73 8.57
N GLN A 44 -0.22 -0.72 7.84
CA GLN A 44 -0.61 0.67 8.06
C GLN A 44 -2.09 0.91 7.77
N LEU A 45 -2.63 0.35 6.67
CA LEU A 45 -4.05 0.47 6.34
C LEU A 45 -4.95 -0.22 7.38
N GLU A 46 -4.51 -1.35 7.94
CA GLU A 46 -5.23 -2.03 9.03
C GLU A 46 -5.30 -1.15 10.29
N ILE A 47 -4.19 -0.53 10.68
CA ILE A 47 -4.15 0.38 11.84
C ILE A 47 -5.11 1.57 11.64
N GLU A 48 -5.07 2.22 10.48
CA GLU A 48 -5.92 3.37 10.17
C GLU A 48 -7.41 2.99 10.15
N HIS A 49 -7.75 1.78 9.67
CA HIS A 49 -9.12 1.28 9.67
C HIS A 49 -9.64 1.01 11.08
N ILE A 50 -8.81 0.42 11.95
CA ILE A 50 -9.15 0.19 13.36
C ILE A 50 -9.38 1.52 14.10
N GLN A 51 -8.51 2.51 13.89
CA GLN A 51 -8.64 3.84 14.50
C GLN A 51 -9.91 4.57 14.05
N SER A 52 -10.27 4.45 12.77
CA SER A 52 -11.48 5.05 12.21
C SER A 52 -12.76 4.49 12.88
N HIS A 53 -12.82 3.17 13.12
CA HIS A 53 -13.96 2.55 13.81
C HIS A 53 -14.02 2.88 15.31
N GLN A 54 -12.88 2.97 15.99
CA GLN A 54 -12.83 3.34 17.41
C GLN A 54 -13.26 4.78 17.65
N THR A 55 -12.88 5.70 16.75
CA THR A 55 -13.27 7.11 16.83
C THR A 55 -14.78 7.28 16.64
N ALA A 56 -15.37 6.55 15.69
CA ALA A 56 -16.81 6.57 15.45
C ALA A 56 -17.63 5.97 16.62
N GLN A 57 -17.17 4.88 17.23
CA GLN A 57 -17.85 4.26 18.37
C GLN A 57 -17.77 5.12 19.64
N THR A 58 -16.63 5.75 19.91
CA THR A 58 -16.43 6.61 21.10
C THR A 58 -17.32 7.87 21.06
N MET A 59 -17.62 8.39 19.86
CA MET A 59 -18.53 9.53 19.70
C MET A 59 -20.01 9.17 19.91
N SER A 60 -20.43 7.95 19.55
CA SER A 60 -21.80 7.48 19.81
C SER A 60 -22.06 7.14 21.29
N THR A 61 -21.08 6.61 22.02
CA THR A 61 -21.28 6.27 23.45
C THR A 61 -21.38 7.50 24.34
N ASN A 62 -20.73 8.60 23.97
CA ASN A 62 -20.72 9.83 24.77
C ASN A 62 -21.98 10.69 24.59
N THR A 63 -22.87 10.37 23.64
CA THR A 63 -24.12 11.10 23.40
C THR A 63 -25.34 10.47 24.10
N GLU A 64 -25.24 9.25 24.64
CA GLU A 64 -26.33 8.59 25.39
C GLU A 64 -26.27 8.79 26.91
N THR A 65 -25.21 9.42 27.45
CA THR A 65 -25.04 9.62 28.92
C THR A 65 -25.08 11.08 29.37
N ALA A 66 -25.63 12.00 28.55
CA ALA A 66 -25.82 13.41 28.88
C ALA A 66 -27.30 13.78 29.03
#